data_AF-A0A2D4P0T4-F1
#
_entry.id   AF-A0A2D4P0T4-F1
#
_cell.length_a   1.000
_cell.length_b   1.000
_cell.length_c   1.000
_cell.angle_alpha   90.00
_cell.angle_beta   90.00
_cell.angle_gamma   90.00
#
_symmetry.space_group_name_H-M   'P 1'
#
loop_
_entity.id
_entity.type
_entity.pdbx_description
1 polymer ?
#
loop_
_entity_poly.entity_id
_entity_poly.type
_entity_poly.pdbx_seq_one_letter_code
_entity_poly.pdbx_strand_id
1 'polypeptide(L)'
;FEASMTSEAGIISLLDEEEPELKEFALHKLNAVVNDFWAEISESVDKIEILYEDVGFRSREFAALVASKVFYHLGAFEESLNYALGAGNLFNVSDNSEYVETIIAKCIDHYTKQCVENADLAEGAQK
;
A
#
# COMPACT_ATOMS: atom_id res chain seq x y z
N PHE A 1 -11.60 -27.71 -10.79
CA PHE A 1 -11.47 -27.38 -9.35
C PHE A 1 -10.22 -28.10 -8.85
N GLU A 2 -9.07 -27.76 -9.43
CA GLU A 2 -7.84 -28.54 -9.23
C GLU A 2 -6.65 -27.59 -9.21
N ALA A 3 -5.83 -27.77 -8.18
CA ALA A 3 -4.42 -27.41 -8.14
C ALA A 3 -4.02 -25.93 -8.38
N SER A 4 -4.36 -25.04 -7.44
CA SER A 4 -3.51 -23.87 -7.15
C SER A 4 -3.63 -23.33 -5.71
N MET A 5 -4.11 -24.15 -4.77
CA MET A 5 -4.25 -23.77 -3.34
C MET A 5 -2.92 -23.74 -2.56
N THR A 6 -1.76 -23.80 -3.23
CA THR A 6 -0.46 -23.97 -2.58
C THR A 6 0.39 -22.70 -2.46
N SER A 7 -0.11 -21.52 -2.87
CA SER A 7 0.71 -20.29 -2.78
C SER A 7 0.08 -19.14 -1.96
N GLU A 8 -1.12 -18.62 -2.26
CA GLU A 8 -1.67 -17.46 -1.51
C GLU A 8 -1.98 -17.75 -0.04
N ALA A 9 -2.85 -18.73 0.24
CA ALA A 9 -3.32 -19.01 1.61
C ALA A 9 -2.18 -19.41 2.56
N GLY A 10 -1.13 -20.05 2.01
CA GLY A 10 0.10 -20.34 2.74
C GLY A 10 0.89 -19.08 3.07
N ILE A 11 0.98 -18.12 2.14
CA ILE A 11 1.64 -16.82 2.36
C ILE A 11 0.87 -15.99 3.40
N ILE A 12 -0.46 -15.98 3.33
CA ILE A 12 -1.32 -15.26 4.30
C ILE A 12 -1.24 -15.92 5.68
N SER A 13 -1.10 -17.25 5.76
CA SER A 13 -0.86 -17.94 7.04
C SER A 13 0.52 -17.61 7.62
N LEU A 14 1.54 -17.46 6.78
CA LEU A 14 2.87 -17.02 7.22
C LEU A 14 2.88 -15.57 7.73
N LEU A 15 1.89 -14.75 7.31
CA LEU A 15 1.68 -13.41 7.86
C LEU A 15 1.16 -13.43 9.31
N ASP A 16 0.52 -14.53 9.71
CA ASP A 16 -0.11 -14.73 11.03
C ASP A 16 0.90 -15.19 12.10
N GLU A 17 2.04 -15.76 11.67
CA GLU A 17 3.08 -16.30 12.57
C GLU A 17 3.79 -15.19 13.37
N GLU A 18 4.13 -15.44 14.65
CA GLU A 18 4.80 -14.44 15.51
C GLU A 18 6.21 -14.06 15.04
N GLU A 19 6.87 -14.90 14.23
CA GLU A 19 8.25 -14.68 13.79
C GLU A 19 8.37 -13.56 12.74
N PRO A 20 9.17 -12.51 13.00
CA PRO A 20 9.29 -11.39 12.07
C PRO A 20 9.93 -11.78 10.74
N GLU A 21 10.86 -12.74 10.73
CA GLU A 21 11.50 -13.23 9.52
C GLU A 21 10.50 -13.92 8.57
N LEU A 22 9.51 -14.63 9.11
CA LEU A 22 8.45 -15.28 8.32
C LEU A 22 7.51 -14.25 7.71
N LYS A 23 7.11 -13.25 8.49
CA LYS A 23 6.29 -12.13 8.04
C LYS A 23 6.99 -11.33 6.93
N GLU A 24 8.29 -11.07 7.05
CA GLU A 24 9.09 -10.43 6.00
C GLU A 24 9.12 -11.26 4.71
N PHE A 25 9.36 -12.57 4.84
CA PHE A 25 9.37 -13.47 3.70
C PHE A 25 8.00 -13.51 3.00
N ALA A 26 6.94 -13.56 3.79
CA ALA A 26 5.57 -13.54 3.30
C ALA A 26 5.24 -12.23 2.59
N LEU A 27 5.62 -11.07 3.14
CA LEU A 27 5.49 -9.75 2.52
C LEU A 27 6.23 -9.67 1.18
N HIS A 28 7.45 -10.20 1.10
CA HIS A 28 8.22 -10.25 -0.13
C HIS A 28 7.54 -11.08 -1.21
N LYS A 29 6.95 -12.21 -0.81
CA LYS A 29 6.21 -13.10 -1.72
C LYS A 29 4.90 -12.46 -2.16
N LEU A 30 4.17 -11.82 -1.24
CA LEU A 30 2.97 -11.02 -1.48
C LEU A 30 3.23 -9.92 -2.51
N ASN A 31 4.32 -9.16 -2.35
CA ASN A 31 4.72 -8.12 -3.29
C ASN A 31 5.00 -8.66 -4.71
N ALA A 32 5.44 -9.91 -4.84
CA ALA A 32 5.66 -10.53 -6.15
C ALA A 32 4.36 -10.97 -6.82
N VAL A 33 3.38 -11.45 -6.05
CA VAL A 33 2.09 -11.92 -6.55
C VAL A 33 1.01 -10.83 -6.58
N VAL A 34 1.29 -9.63 -6.05
CA VAL A 34 0.31 -8.54 -5.93
C VAL A 34 -0.31 -8.11 -7.25
N ASN A 35 0.41 -8.22 -8.36
CA ASN A 35 -0.12 -7.82 -9.67
C ASN A 35 -1.15 -8.81 -10.22
N ASP A 36 -1.03 -10.09 -9.87
CA ASP A 36 -1.92 -11.16 -10.35
C ASP A 36 -3.05 -11.45 -9.35
N PHE A 37 -2.78 -11.27 -8.04
CA PHE A 37 -3.67 -11.64 -6.94
C PHE A 37 -4.12 -10.45 -6.08
N TRP A 38 -4.11 -9.23 -6.63
CA TRP A 38 -4.56 -8.02 -5.91
C TRP A 38 -5.96 -8.18 -5.29
N ALA A 39 -6.86 -8.93 -5.93
CA ALA A 39 -8.22 -9.17 -5.45
C ALA A 39 -8.23 -9.99 -4.14
N GLU A 40 -7.51 -11.10 -4.06
CA GLU A 40 -7.42 -11.92 -2.83
C GLU A 40 -6.64 -11.20 -1.73
N ILE A 41 -5.58 -10.47 -2.11
CA ILE A 41 -4.79 -9.69 -1.16
C ILE A 41 -5.63 -8.56 -0.59
N SER A 42 -6.52 -7.95 -1.38
CA SER A 42 -7.45 -6.94 -0.88
C SER A 42 -8.38 -7.46 0.22
N GLU A 43 -8.80 -8.73 0.14
CA GLU A 43 -9.60 -9.37 1.21
C GLU A 43 -8.78 -9.63 2.47
N SER A 44 -7.45 -9.64 2.36
CA SER A 44 -6.52 -9.86 3.47
C SER A 44 -5.71 -8.60 3.81
N VAL A 45 -6.07 -7.42 3.27
CA VAL A 45 -5.33 -6.17 3.46
C VAL A 45 -5.40 -5.72 4.92
N ASP A 46 -6.50 -6.01 5.62
CA ASP A 46 -6.66 -5.74 7.04
C ASP A 46 -5.51 -6.32 7.88
N LYS A 47 -5.01 -7.51 7.52
CA LYS A 47 -3.86 -8.12 8.21
C LYS A 47 -2.58 -7.33 7.99
N ILE A 48 -2.39 -6.80 6.78
CA ILE A 48 -1.25 -5.97 6.40
C ILE A 48 -1.31 -4.64 7.13
N GLU A 49 -2.50 -4.07 7.32
CA GLU A 49 -2.72 -2.85 8.11
C GLU A 49 -2.38 -3.06 9.59
N ILE A 50 -2.84 -4.16 10.19
CA ILE A 50 -2.48 -4.52 11.58
C ILE A 50 -0.96 -4.66 11.74
N LEU A 51 -0.29 -5.27 10.76
CA LEU A 51 1.17 -5.39 10.73
C LEU A 51 1.87 -4.05 10.55
N TYR A 52 1.28 -3.13 9.79
CA TYR A 52 1.80 -1.78 9.61
C TYR A 52 1.67 -0.94 10.89
N GLU A 53 0.56 -1.08 11.62
CA GLU A 53 0.34 -0.44 12.92
C GLU A 53 1.26 -0.98 14.03
N ASP A 54 1.80 -2.19 13.86
CA ASP A 54 2.74 -2.76 14.83
C ASP A 54 4.08 -2.00 14.83
N VAL A 55 4.26 -1.19 15.87
CA VAL A 55 5.44 -0.33 16.05
C VAL A 55 6.73 -1.11 16.31
N GLY A 56 6.63 -2.41 16.65
CA GLY A 56 7.77 -3.31 16.82
C GLY A 56 8.27 -3.91 15.51
N PHE A 57 7.50 -3.79 14.44
CA PHE A 57 7.81 -4.43 13.17
C PHE A 57 8.74 -3.56 12.31
N ARG A 58 9.99 -3.99 12.15
CA ARG A 58 10.98 -3.28 11.29
C ARG A 58 10.55 -3.18 9.84
N SER A 59 9.72 -4.12 9.38
CA SER A 59 9.30 -4.20 7.97
C SER A 59 7.88 -3.69 7.75
N ARG A 60 7.39 -2.83 8.66
CA ARG A 60 6.12 -2.10 8.50
C ARG A 60 6.09 -1.26 7.23
N GLU A 61 7.23 -0.69 6.84
CA GLU A 61 7.38 0.08 5.61
C GLU A 61 7.08 -0.80 4.39
N PHE A 62 7.40 -2.09 4.47
CA PHE A 62 7.17 -3.07 3.40
C PHE A 62 5.70 -3.46 3.32
N ALA A 63 5.04 -3.61 4.46
CA ALA A 63 3.58 -3.80 4.55
C ALA A 63 2.83 -2.62 3.93
N ALA A 64 3.22 -1.38 4.27
CA ALA A 64 2.66 -0.18 3.66
C ALA A 64 2.87 -0.13 2.14
N LEU A 65 4.04 -0.53 1.64
CA LEU A 65 4.31 -0.60 0.20
C LEU A 65 3.39 -1.61 -0.52
N VAL A 66 3.18 -2.79 0.08
CA VAL A 66 2.28 -3.82 -0.49
C VAL A 66 0.83 -3.34 -0.50
N ALA A 67 0.35 -2.79 0.62
CA ALA A 67 -1.00 -2.22 0.71
C ALA A 67 -1.19 -1.13 -0.35
N SER A 68 -0.22 -0.23 -0.48
CA SER A 68 -0.23 0.85 -1.48
C SER A 68 -0.38 0.31 -2.92
N LYS A 69 0.32 -0.76 -3.29
CA LYS A 69 0.19 -1.41 -4.60
C LYS A 69 -1.16 -2.07 -4.81
N VAL A 70 -1.73 -2.70 -3.79
CA VAL A 70 -3.06 -3.32 -3.85
C VAL A 70 -4.11 -2.23 -4.12
N PHE A 71 -4.09 -1.15 -3.34
CA PHE A 71 -5.01 -0.01 -3.52
C PHE A 71 -4.87 0.66 -4.89
N TYR A 72 -3.67 0.70 -5.45
CA TYR A 72 -3.45 1.18 -6.82
C TYR A 72 -4.21 0.35 -7.86
N HIS A 73 -4.18 -0.99 -7.73
CA HIS A 73 -4.94 -1.88 -8.61
C HIS A 73 -6.45 -1.80 -8.39
N LEU A 74 -6.89 -1.55 -7.15
CA LEU A 74 -8.31 -1.27 -6.83
C LEU A 74 -8.80 0.09 -7.36
N GLY A 75 -7.90 0.97 -7.81
CA GLY A 75 -8.21 2.34 -8.21
C GLY A 75 -8.43 3.30 -7.03
N ALA A 76 -8.15 2.87 -5.80
CA ALA A 76 -8.20 3.66 -4.58
C ALA A 76 -6.89 4.44 -4.41
N PHE A 77 -6.68 5.45 -5.26
CA PHE A 77 -5.43 6.21 -5.30
C PHE A 77 -5.14 7.00 -4.02
N GLU A 78 -6.16 7.45 -3.30
CA GLU A 78 -6.01 8.21 -2.04
C GLU A 78 -5.44 7.34 -0.90
N GLU A 79 -5.97 6.13 -0.74
CA GLU A 79 -5.46 5.13 0.21
C GLU A 79 -4.03 4.71 -0.20
N SER A 80 -3.84 4.41 -1.48
CA SER A 80 -2.53 4.07 -2.03
C SER A 80 -1.48 5.14 -1.74
N LEU A 81 -1.83 6.41 -1.92
CA LEU A 81 -1.00 7.56 -1.59
C LEU A 81 -0.63 7.60 -0.11
N ASN A 82 -1.62 7.47 0.78
CA ASN A 82 -1.42 7.55 2.22
C ASN A 82 -0.45 6.45 2.70
N TYR A 83 -0.63 5.23 2.18
CA TYR A 83 0.27 4.11 2.44
C TYR A 83 1.65 4.29 1.81
N ALA A 84 1.76 4.86 0.60
CA ALA A 84 3.05 5.18 -0.02
C ALA A 84 3.85 6.19 0.80
N LEU A 85 3.18 7.22 1.33
CA LEU A 85 3.79 8.20 2.24
C LEU A 85 4.21 7.55 3.57
N GLY A 86 3.41 6.62 4.10
CA GLY A 86 3.72 5.84 5.29
C GLY A 86 4.90 4.87 5.12
N ALA A 87 5.11 4.36 3.89
CA ALA A 87 6.24 3.52 3.54
C ALA A 87 7.58 4.30 3.45
N GLY A 88 7.53 5.64 3.37
CA GLY A 88 8.65 6.55 3.54
C GLY A 88 9.94 6.15 2.82
N ASN A 89 10.80 5.41 3.52
CA ASN A 89 12.14 5.05 3.06
C ASN A 89 12.16 3.87 2.06
N LEU A 90 11.12 3.02 2.05
CA LEU A 90 10.96 1.95 1.06
C LEU A 90 10.26 2.39 -0.23
N PHE A 91 9.49 3.48 -0.17
CA PHE A 91 8.90 4.07 -1.36
C PHE A 91 9.97 4.90 -2.09
N ASN A 92 10.66 4.27 -3.04
CA ASN A 92 11.70 4.94 -3.79
C ASN A 92 11.08 5.88 -4.84
N VAL A 93 10.85 7.14 -4.48
CA VAL A 93 10.37 8.20 -5.41
C VAL A 93 11.31 8.46 -6.59
N SER A 94 12.56 7.97 -6.51
CA SER A 94 13.54 8.07 -7.60
C SER A 94 13.44 6.90 -8.59
N ASP A 95 12.65 5.86 -8.29
CA ASP A 95 12.43 4.76 -9.21
C ASP A 95 11.50 5.21 -10.34
N ASN A 96 11.95 5.05 -11.59
CA ASN A 96 11.14 5.32 -12.79
C ASN A 96 10.23 4.13 -13.12
N SER A 97 9.59 3.58 -12.09
CA SER A 97 8.56 2.57 -12.28
C SER A 97 7.26 3.29 -12.63
N GLU A 98 6.53 2.77 -13.61
CA GLU A 98 5.26 3.33 -14.10
C GLU A 98 4.24 3.54 -12.94
N TYR A 99 4.30 2.65 -11.95
CA TYR A 99 3.59 2.77 -10.68
C TYR A 99 3.94 4.06 -9.92
N VAL A 100 5.24 4.31 -9.69
CA VAL A 100 5.73 5.46 -8.93
C VAL A 100 5.42 6.76 -9.65
N GLU A 101 5.62 6.81 -10.96
CA GLU A 101 5.27 7.98 -11.76
C GLU A 101 3.77 8.28 -11.72
N THR A 102 2.92 7.25 -11.84
CA THR A 102 1.46 7.41 -11.78
C THR A 102 1.00 7.85 -10.40
N ILE A 103 1.54 7.25 -9.34
CA ILE A 103 1.25 7.64 -7.96
C ILE A 103 1.68 9.09 -7.75
N ILE A 104 2.92 9.48 -8.08
CA ILE A 104 3.41 10.85 -7.93
C ILE A 104 2.56 11.85 -8.71
N ALA A 105 2.21 11.54 -9.96
CA ALA A 105 1.33 12.41 -10.76
C ALA A 105 -0.04 12.59 -10.09
N LYS A 106 -0.61 11.51 -9.54
CA LYS A 106 -1.85 11.57 -8.75
C LYS A 106 -1.68 12.31 -7.44
N CYS A 107 -0.54 12.19 -6.74
CA CYS A 107 -0.22 12.98 -5.55
C CYS A 107 -0.31 14.47 -5.86
N ILE A 108 0.33 14.89 -6.95
CA ILE A 108 0.43 16.30 -7.34
C ILE A 108 -0.94 16.85 -7.73
N ASP A 109 -1.72 16.08 -8.50
CA ASP A 109 -3.08 16.44 -8.90
C ASP A 109 -3.99 16.59 -7.67
N HIS A 110 -3.95 15.62 -6.75
CA HIS A 110 -4.71 15.65 -5.50
C HIS A 110 -4.32 16.84 -4.63
N TYR A 111 -3.02 17.06 -4.41
CA TYR A 111 -2.52 18.19 -3.63
C TYR A 111 -2.93 19.54 -4.23
N THR A 112 -2.83 19.68 -5.56
CA THR A 112 -3.23 20.91 -6.25
C THR A 112 -4.72 21.17 -6.07
N LYS A 113 -5.55 20.13 -6.25
CA LYS A 113 -6.99 20.21 -6.02
C LYS A 113 -7.30 20.60 -4.57
N GLN A 114 -6.63 19.98 -3.61
CA GLN A 114 -6.81 20.26 -2.19
C GLN A 114 -6.40 21.70 -1.84
N CYS A 115 -5.30 22.21 -2.41
CA CYS A 115 -4.89 23.61 -2.24
C CYS A 115 -5.89 24.60 -2.83
N VAL A 116 -6.47 24.32 -4.00
CA VAL A 116 -7.51 25.18 -4.61
C VAL A 116 -8.76 25.20 -3.73
N GLU A 117 -9.20 24.04 -3.24
CA GLU A 117 -10.36 23.92 -2.35
C GLU A 117 -10.12 24.64 -1.00
N ASN A 118 -8.92 24.52 -0.44
CA ASN A 118 -8.54 25.23 0.79
C ASN A 118 -8.38 26.74 0.56
N ALA A 119 -7.94 27.18 -0.63
CA ALA A 119 -7.86 28.59 -0.98
C ALA A 119 -9.25 29.21 -1.16
N ASP A 120 -10.19 28.50 -1.79
CA ASP A 120 -11.59 28.92 -1.92
C ASP A 120 -12.28 29.04 -0.54
N LEU A 121 -12.00 28.10 0.37
CA LEU A 121 -12.45 28.15 1.78
C LEU A 121 -11.82 29.30 2.57
N ALA A 122 -10.55 29.65 2.29
CA ALA A 122 -9.89 30.80 2.91
C ALA A 122 -10.45 32.14 2.41
N GLU A 123 -10.87 32.23 1.14
CA GLU A 123 -11.54 33.43 0.61
C GLU A 123 -12.99 33.56 1.11
N GLY A 124 -13.67 32.45 1.42
CA GLY A 124 -14.99 32.44 2.04
C GLY A 124 -15.03 32.89 3.51
N ALA A 125 -13.92 32.79 4.24
CA ALA A 125 -13.82 33.19 5.64
C ALA A 125 -13.55 34.70 5.86
N GLN A 126 -13.31 35.47 4.79
CA GLN A 126 -13.07 36.92 4.85
C GLN A 126 -14.28 37.79 4.43
N LYS A 127 -15.48 37.21 4.28
CA LYS A 127 -16.68 37.95 3.88
C LYS A 127 -17.74 38.07 4.96
#